data_AF-A0A8S3BL00-F1
#
_entry.id   AF-A0A8S3BL00-F1
#
_cell.length_a   1.000
_cell.length_b   1.000
_cell.length_c   1.000
_cell.angle_alpha   90.00
_cell.angle_beta   90.00
_cell.angle_gamma   90.00
#
_symmetry.space_group_name_H-M   'P 1'
#
loop_
_entity.id
_entity.type
_entity.pdbx_description
1 polymer ?
#
loop_
_entity_poly.entity_id
_entity_poly.type
_entity_poly.pdbx_seq_one_letter_code
_entity_poly.pdbx_strand_id
1 'polypeptide(L)'
;MAGIDLAGETLGSGVYKRSPTTINLTGILTLNGKDIYIFQVGTSIITGANFQLLAINEATAGCVFWLVGSSFTFGASSQFLGNIFAYAFLMFWYNVTHSGSIYALTAAFTFITDTVTGQDSCNICNTIIDLVKSR
;
A
#
# COMPACT_ATOMS: atom_id res chain seq x y z
N MET A 1 8.88 13.99 -17.15
CA MET A 1 9.73 13.05 -16.40
C MET A 1 8.95 11.76 -16.24
N ALA A 2 9.49 10.63 -16.68
CA ALA A 2 8.85 9.33 -16.46
C ALA A 2 8.77 9.06 -14.95
N GLY A 3 7.63 8.56 -14.47
CA GLY A 3 7.49 8.14 -13.08
C GLY A 3 8.47 7.01 -12.74
N ILE A 4 8.82 6.87 -11.47
CA ILE A 4 9.67 5.75 -11.03
C ILE A 4 8.80 4.49 -10.93
N ASP A 5 9.24 3.37 -11.49
CA ASP A 5 8.59 2.07 -11.31
C ASP A 5 9.29 1.27 -10.21
N LEU A 6 8.50 0.60 -9.37
CA LEU A 6 9.00 -0.32 -8.33
C LEU A 6 8.71 -1.80 -8.67
N ALA A 7 8.20 -2.08 -9.86
CA ALA A 7 7.98 -3.45 -10.31
C ALA A 7 9.29 -4.26 -10.30
N GLY A 8 9.21 -5.49 -9.79
CA GLY A 8 10.34 -6.42 -9.63
C GLY A 8 11.14 -6.25 -8.35
N GLU A 9 10.92 -5.17 -7.60
CA GLU A 9 11.67 -4.89 -6.37
C GLU A 9 11.21 -5.76 -5.19
N THR A 10 12.17 -6.12 -4.34
CA THR A 10 11.91 -6.68 -3.01
C THR A 10 12.44 -5.70 -1.97
N LEU A 11 11.52 -5.09 -1.23
CA LEU A 11 11.80 -4.03 -0.29
C LEU A 11 11.79 -4.58 1.13
N GLY A 12 12.84 -4.27 1.89
CA GLY A 12 12.86 -4.46 3.34
C GLY A 12 12.03 -3.41 4.06
N SER A 13 12.01 -3.45 5.39
CA SER A 13 11.32 -2.42 6.15
C SER A 13 12.01 -1.06 6.07
N GLY A 14 11.23 0.00 6.31
CA GLY A 14 11.77 1.36 6.35
C GLY A 14 10.92 2.41 5.64
N VAL A 15 11.54 3.57 5.43
CA VAL A 15 10.90 4.76 4.87
C VAL A 15 11.39 5.01 3.44
N TYR A 16 10.46 4.92 2.49
CA TYR A 16 10.68 5.11 1.07
C TYR A 16 10.16 6.48 0.63
N LYS A 17 11.04 7.47 0.53
CA LYS A 17 10.68 8.83 0.10
C LYS A 17 10.89 9.00 -1.40
N ARG A 18 9.87 9.48 -2.11
CA ARG A 18 9.90 9.81 -3.53
C ARG A 18 9.20 11.15 -3.75
N SER A 19 9.96 12.19 -4.06
CA SER A 19 9.45 13.54 -4.29
C SER A 19 10.31 14.25 -5.32
N PRO A 20 9.74 15.03 -6.25
CA PRO A 20 8.33 15.29 -6.51
C PRO A 20 7.75 14.40 -7.62
N THR A 21 8.10 13.10 -7.61
CA THR A 21 7.86 12.21 -8.76
C THR A 21 6.69 11.27 -8.52
N THR A 22 5.89 11.05 -9.58
CA THR A 22 4.85 10.01 -9.62
C THR A 22 5.50 8.64 -9.54
N ILE A 23 4.89 7.73 -8.78
CA ILE A 23 5.28 6.31 -8.78
C ILE A 23 4.32 5.54 -9.68
N ASN A 24 4.87 4.79 -10.63
CA ASN A 24 4.14 3.76 -11.33
C ASN A 24 4.42 2.42 -10.65
N LEU A 25 3.42 1.53 -10.65
CA LEU A 25 3.51 0.21 -10.07
C LEU A 25 3.01 -0.78 -11.12
N THR A 26 3.89 -1.20 -12.02
CA THR A 26 3.56 -1.96 -13.24
C THR A 26 4.10 -3.39 -13.22
N GLY A 27 3.65 -4.19 -12.26
CA GLY A 27 4.07 -5.59 -12.11
C GLY A 27 3.87 -6.10 -10.69
N ILE A 28 4.91 -6.73 -10.14
CA ILE A 28 4.90 -7.25 -8.77
C ILE A 28 5.84 -6.41 -7.92
N LEU A 29 5.40 -5.94 -6.76
CA LEU A 29 6.24 -5.37 -5.70
C LEU A 29 6.19 -6.30 -4.50
N THR A 30 7.33 -6.64 -3.90
CA THR A 30 7.40 -7.52 -2.73
C THR A 30 7.89 -6.75 -1.50
N LEU A 31 7.18 -6.88 -0.38
CA LEU A 31 7.59 -6.41 0.95
C LEU A 31 8.07 -7.60 1.76
N ASN A 32 9.25 -7.50 2.35
CA ASN A 32 9.93 -8.62 2.98
C ASN A 32 10.35 -8.29 4.43
N GLY A 33 9.66 -8.92 5.38
CA GLY A 33 9.98 -8.85 6.81
C GLY A 33 8.85 -8.23 7.65
N LYS A 34 8.75 -8.70 8.90
CA LYS A 34 7.79 -8.20 9.90
C LYS A 34 8.25 -6.88 10.52
N ASP A 35 7.83 -5.77 9.93
CA ASP A 35 8.11 -4.44 10.46
C ASP A 35 7.26 -3.38 9.71
N ILE A 36 7.56 -2.10 9.91
CA ILE A 36 6.86 -0.96 9.31
C ILE A 36 7.44 -0.61 7.94
N TYR A 37 6.54 -0.31 7.00
CA TYR A 37 6.84 0.22 5.68
C TYR A 37 6.13 1.56 5.51
N ILE A 38 6.86 2.61 5.18
CA ILE A 38 6.29 3.94 4.95
C ILE A 38 6.71 4.44 3.57
N PHE A 39 5.77 4.52 2.65
CA PHE A 39 5.96 5.12 1.33
C PHE A 39 5.49 6.56 1.37
N GLN A 40 6.39 7.52 1.13
CA GLN A 40 6.08 8.94 1.06
C GLN A 40 6.24 9.41 -0.38
N VAL A 41 5.13 9.67 -1.07
CA VAL A 41 5.10 10.05 -2.48
C VAL A 41 4.62 11.49 -2.62
N GLY A 42 5.43 12.33 -3.26
CA GLY A 42 5.15 13.75 -3.41
C GLY A 42 3.97 14.06 -4.32
N THR A 43 3.65 13.16 -5.26
CA THR A 43 2.53 13.31 -6.20
C THR A 43 1.63 12.07 -6.17
N SER A 44 1.36 11.45 -7.32
CA SER A 44 0.41 10.35 -7.47
C SER A 44 1.11 8.99 -7.46
N ILE A 45 0.35 7.97 -7.09
CA ILE A 45 0.68 6.56 -7.35
C ILE A 45 -0.30 6.04 -8.39
N ILE A 46 0.21 5.32 -9.39
CA ILE A 46 -0.59 4.68 -10.44
C ILE A 46 -0.18 3.22 -10.55
N THR A 47 -1.09 2.27 -10.34
CA THR A 47 -0.83 0.86 -10.64
C THR A 47 -1.22 0.54 -12.07
N GLY A 48 -0.42 -0.33 -12.71
CA GLY A 48 -0.82 -0.99 -13.95
C GLY A 48 -1.92 -2.02 -13.70
N ALA A 49 -2.52 -2.53 -14.77
CA ALA A 49 -3.43 -3.66 -14.67
C ALA A 49 -2.70 -4.90 -14.16
N ASN A 50 -3.39 -5.72 -13.35
CA ASN A 50 -2.87 -6.93 -12.71
C ASN A 50 -1.65 -6.68 -11.80
N PHE A 51 -1.47 -5.46 -11.27
CA PHE A 51 -0.42 -5.19 -10.30
C PHE A 51 -0.64 -6.04 -9.04
N GLN A 52 0.45 -6.53 -8.44
CA GLN A 52 0.39 -7.28 -7.19
C GLN A 52 1.39 -6.71 -6.19
N LEU A 53 0.91 -6.40 -4.99
CA LEU A 53 1.75 -6.16 -3.82
C LEU A 53 1.78 -7.42 -2.96
N LEU A 54 2.93 -8.08 -2.92
CA LEU A 54 3.15 -9.28 -2.12
C LEU A 54 3.78 -8.92 -0.78
N ALA A 55 3.28 -9.51 0.29
CA ALA A 55 3.89 -9.45 1.62
C ALA A 55 4.42 -10.85 1.97
N ILE A 56 5.73 -10.95 2.22
CA ILE A 56 6.40 -12.20 2.58
C ILE A 56 7.13 -12.05 3.91
N ASN A 57 7.51 -13.18 4.49
CA ASN A 57 8.26 -13.24 5.75
C ASN A 57 7.61 -12.37 6.85
N GLU A 58 6.32 -12.60 7.07
CA GLU A 58 5.50 -11.96 8.11
C GLU A 58 5.29 -10.44 7.96
N ALA A 59 5.54 -9.86 6.78
CA ALA A 59 5.02 -8.53 6.46
C ALA A 59 3.47 -8.55 6.51
N THR A 60 2.85 -7.55 7.13
CA THR A 60 1.38 -7.48 7.26
C THR A 60 0.84 -6.15 6.75
N ALA A 61 -0.35 -6.17 6.15
CA ALA A 61 -1.02 -4.97 5.63
C ALA A 61 -1.14 -3.86 6.67
N GLY A 62 -1.40 -4.21 7.93
CA GLY A 62 -1.52 -3.24 9.02
C GLY A 62 -0.27 -2.39 9.27
N CYS A 63 0.91 -2.89 8.92
CA CYS A 63 2.19 -2.19 9.11
C CYS A 63 2.69 -1.45 7.85
N VAL A 64 1.89 -1.41 6.79
CA VAL A 64 2.24 -0.76 5.53
C VAL A 64 1.45 0.54 5.40
N PHE A 65 2.15 1.65 5.14
CA PHE A 65 1.57 2.99 5.06
C PHE A 65 2.00 3.69 3.77
N TRP A 66 1.02 4.23 3.05
CA TRP A 66 1.19 4.95 1.79
C TRP A 66 0.70 6.38 1.95
N LEU A 67 1.62 7.33 2.03
CA LEU A 67 1.33 8.77 2.10
C LEU A 67 1.50 9.36 0.70
N VAL A 68 0.40 9.80 0.08
CA VAL A 68 0.34 10.21 -1.33
C VAL A 68 -0.08 11.67 -1.43
N GLY A 69 0.82 12.50 -1.97
CA GLY A 69 0.68 13.95 -2.03
C GLY A 69 -0.41 14.45 -2.98
N SER A 70 -0.89 13.61 -3.90
CA SER A 70 -2.08 13.88 -4.70
C SER A 70 -3.06 12.72 -4.69
N SER A 71 -2.97 11.80 -5.64
CA SER A 71 -4.01 10.78 -5.87
C SER A 71 -3.42 9.38 -6.03
N PHE A 72 -4.23 8.38 -5.71
CA PHE A 72 -3.89 6.98 -5.95
C PHE A 72 -4.86 6.39 -6.97
N THR A 73 -4.34 5.90 -8.10
CA THR A 73 -5.14 5.24 -9.13
C THR A 73 -4.73 3.78 -9.24
N PHE A 74 -5.67 2.86 -9.06
CA PHE A 74 -5.45 1.43 -9.25
C PHE A 74 -5.88 0.99 -10.64
N GLY A 75 -4.99 0.40 -11.41
CA GLY A 75 -5.31 -0.35 -12.62
C GLY A 75 -6.18 -1.58 -12.33
N ALA A 76 -6.92 -2.03 -13.34
CA ALA A 76 -7.87 -3.14 -13.20
C ALA A 76 -7.22 -4.44 -12.73
N SER A 77 -7.99 -5.27 -12.02
CA SER A 77 -7.53 -6.57 -11.50
C SER A 77 -6.29 -6.51 -10.60
N SER A 78 -6.00 -5.35 -9.99
CA SER A 78 -4.85 -5.22 -9.08
C SER A 78 -5.14 -5.82 -7.71
N GLN A 79 -4.11 -6.35 -7.06
CA GLN A 79 -4.13 -6.80 -5.67
C GLN A 79 -3.19 -5.93 -4.84
N PHE A 80 -3.72 -5.28 -3.80
CA PHE A 80 -2.98 -4.32 -3.01
C PHE A 80 -3.18 -4.51 -1.51
N LEU A 81 -2.18 -4.13 -0.73
CA LEU A 81 -2.23 -4.14 0.72
C LEU A 81 -1.66 -2.87 1.35
N GLY A 82 -2.17 -2.51 2.52
CA GLY A 82 -1.68 -1.39 3.32
C GLY A 82 -2.68 -0.26 3.53
N ASN A 83 -2.28 0.71 4.35
CA ASN A 83 -3.08 1.88 4.69
C ASN A 83 -2.73 3.04 3.77
N ILE A 84 -3.71 3.60 3.07
CA ILE A 84 -3.49 4.62 2.05
C ILE A 84 -4.08 5.95 2.49
N PHE A 85 -3.24 6.98 2.49
CA PHE A 85 -3.59 8.37 2.78
C PHE A 85 -3.29 9.21 1.54
N ALA A 86 -4.31 9.45 0.71
CA ALA A 86 -4.21 10.28 -0.48
C ALA A 86 -4.76 11.69 -0.20
N TYR A 87 -4.01 12.73 -0.55
CA TYR A 87 -4.45 14.10 -0.35
C TYR A 87 -5.76 14.44 -1.10
N ALA A 88 -5.86 13.99 -2.35
CA ALA A 88 -7.00 14.26 -3.22
C ALA A 88 -8.00 13.10 -3.24
N PHE A 89 -7.79 12.11 -4.11
CA PHE A 89 -8.74 11.03 -4.36
C PHE A 89 -8.05 9.67 -4.45
N LEU A 90 -8.85 8.60 -4.31
CA LEU A 90 -8.48 7.28 -4.80
C LEU A 90 -9.46 6.81 -5.86
N MET A 91 -8.94 6.17 -6.91
CA MET A 91 -9.74 5.61 -7.99
C MET A 91 -9.38 4.14 -8.19
N PHE A 92 -10.38 3.28 -8.06
CA PHE A 92 -10.28 1.86 -8.32
C PHE A 92 -10.92 1.57 -9.69
N TRP A 93 -10.13 1.02 -10.62
CA TRP A 93 -10.66 0.42 -11.84
C TRP A 93 -11.29 -0.95 -11.54
N TYR A 94 -11.80 -1.67 -12.54
CA TYR A 94 -12.60 -2.86 -12.28
C TYR A 94 -11.83 -4.00 -11.58
N ASN A 95 -12.50 -4.67 -10.64
CA ASN A 95 -12.05 -5.91 -9.99
C ASN A 95 -10.73 -5.76 -9.19
N VAL A 96 -10.52 -4.62 -8.54
CA VAL A 96 -9.40 -4.41 -7.63
C VAL A 96 -9.72 -5.03 -6.27
N THR A 97 -8.74 -5.72 -5.70
CA THR A 97 -8.79 -6.25 -4.33
C THR A 97 -7.80 -5.50 -3.46
N HIS A 98 -8.28 -4.89 -2.38
CA HIS A 98 -7.48 -4.14 -1.43
C HIS A 98 -7.68 -4.64 0.00
N SER A 99 -6.59 -4.95 0.69
CA SER A 99 -6.60 -5.23 2.13
C SER A 99 -5.93 -4.08 2.89
N GLY A 100 -6.71 -3.33 3.65
CA GLY A 100 -6.22 -2.10 4.26
C GLY A 100 -7.30 -1.09 4.59
N SER A 101 -6.84 0.12 4.86
CA SER A 101 -7.69 1.29 5.09
C SER A 101 -7.37 2.36 4.06
N ILE A 102 -8.38 3.10 3.63
CA ILE A 102 -8.26 4.14 2.62
C ILE A 102 -8.77 5.47 3.16
N TYR A 103 -8.00 6.52 2.90
CA TYR A 103 -8.28 7.89 3.35
C TYR A 103 -8.02 8.85 2.19
N ALA A 104 -9.02 9.67 1.87
CA ALA A 104 -8.92 10.78 0.94
C ALA A 104 -9.26 12.05 1.72
N LEU A 105 -8.41 13.06 1.64
CA LEU A 105 -8.57 14.27 2.46
C LEU A 105 -9.45 15.34 1.82
N THR A 106 -9.45 15.45 0.48
CA THR A 106 -10.11 16.58 -0.19
C THR A 106 -11.11 16.20 -1.28
N ALA A 107 -11.14 14.94 -1.73
CA ALA A 107 -12.09 14.47 -2.75
C ALA A 107 -12.60 13.04 -2.47
N ALA A 108 -13.52 12.58 -3.32
CA ALA A 108 -14.19 11.29 -3.17
C ALA A 108 -13.32 10.09 -3.57
N PHE A 109 -13.76 8.89 -3.16
CA PHE A 109 -13.29 7.63 -3.71
C PHE A 109 -14.20 7.14 -4.83
N THR A 110 -13.66 6.42 -5.81
CA THR A 110 -14.45 5.74 -6.84
C THR A 110 -14.14 4.25 -6.85
N PHE A 111 -15.19 3.42 -6.86
CA PHE A 111 -15.12 1.96 -6.95
C PHE A 111 -15.93 1.43 -8.13
N ILE A 112 -15.42 0.38 -8.79
CA ILE A 112 -16.02 -0.28 -9.95
C ILE A 112 -15.97 -1.80 -9.71
N THR A 113 -16.88 -2.33 -8.89
CA THR A 113 -16.93 -3.78 -8.58
C THR A 113 -15.66 -4.27 -7.88
N ASP A 114 -15.26 -3.55 -6.83
CA ASP A 114 -14.04 -3.81 -6.08
C ASP A 114 -14.31 -4.44 -4.72
N THR A 115 -13.28 -5.06 -4.16
CA THR A 115 -13.32 -5.64 -2.81
C THR A 115 -12.33 -4.91 -1.91
N VAL A 116 -12.83 -4.35 -0.81
CA VAL A 116 -12.01 -3.75 0.25
C VAL A 116 -12.24 -4.54 1.54
N THR A 117 -11.17 -5.09 2.10
CA THR A 117 -11.17 -5.81 3.39
C THR A 117 -10.32 -5.05 4.40
N GLY A 118 -10.73 -5.09 5.67
CA GLY A 118 -9.95 -4.49 6.75
C GLY A 118 -8.56 -5.14 6.90
N GLN A 119 -7.62 -4.41 7.49
CA GLN A 119 -6.28 -4.94 7.77
C GLN A 119 -6.24 -5.81 9.04
N ASP A 120 -5.27 -6.74 9.06
CA ASP A 120 -4.75 -7.29 10.30
C ASP A 120 -4.07 -6.20 11.14
N SER A 121 -4.09 -6.32 12.46
CA SER A 121 -3.38 -5.41 13.36
C SER A 121 -1.88 -5.37 13.06
N CYS A 122 -1.28 -4.17 13.17
CA CYS A 122 0.18 -4.07 13.11
C CYS A 122 0.79 -4.59 14.41
N ASN A 123 1.33 -5.80 14.35
CA ASN A 123 1.70 -6.64 15.49
C ASN A 123 3.22 -6.66 15.76
N ILE A 124 3.92 -5.57 15.43
CA ILE A 124 5.38 -5.46 15.57
C ILE A 124 5.87 -5.45 17.02
N CYS A 125 4.99 -5.09 17.98
CA CYS A 125 5.31 -5.04 19.42
C CYS A 125 4.72 -6.24 20.20
N ASN A 126 4.36 -7.33 19.52
CA ASN A 126 3.67 -8.44 20.16
C ASN A 126 4.50 -9.22 21.19
N THR A 127 5.83 -9.07 21.23
CA THR A 127 6.68 -9.76 22.21
C THR A 127 6.25 -9.51 23.66
N ILE A 128 5.77 -8.31 24.01
CA ILE A 128 5.27 -8.05 25.37
C ILE A 128 3.92 -8.75 25.61
N ILE A 129 3.02 -8.74 24.63
CA ILE A 129 1.70 -9.40 24.71
C ILE A 129 1.88 -10.93 24.79
N ASP A 130 2.79 -11.50 24.00
CA ASP A 130 3.10 -12.92 23.99
C ASP A 130 3.77 -13.35 25.31
N LEU A 131 4.61 -12.49 25.90
CA LEU A 131 5.16 -12.70 27.25
C LEU A 131 4.08 -12.65 28.36
N VAL A 132 3.05 -11.81 28.21
CA VAL A 132 1.92 -11.78 29.15
C VAL A 132 1.02 -13.01 28.99
N LYS A 133 0.77 -13.46 27.75
CA LYS A 133 -0.07 -14.64 27.47
C LYS A 133 0.60 -15.99 27.79
N SER A 134 1.92 -16.01 27.95
CA SER A 134 2.70 -17.22 28.26
C SER A 134 2.95 -17.44 29.75
N ARG A 135 2.42 -16.58 30.62
CA ARG A 135 2.32 -16.80 32.07
C ARG A 135 0.99 -17.42 32.42
#